data_AF-A0A9D7YT00-F1
#
_entry.id   AF-A0A9D7YT00-F1
#
_cell.length_a   1.000
_cell.length_b   1.000
_cell.length_c   1.000
_cell.angle_alpha   90.00
_cell.angle_beta   90.00
_cell.angle_gamma   90.00
#
_symmetry.space_group_name_H-M   'P 1'
#
loop_
_entity.id
_entity.type
_entity.pdbx_description
1 polymer ?
#
loop_
_entity_poly.entity_id
_entity_poly.type
_entity_poly.pdbx_seq_one_letter_code
_entity_poly.pdbx_strand_id
1 'polypeptide(L)'
;MSAANGLNQLLATTPGSGQTSVTSLGYDGRGNLTSSGSNIYAYTSENRLASAPSGVSMRYDLGGRLWQLSQGAATTRFDYAGSALLAETDGAGTVLRRYVHGPATDEPIVQYEGAGLTNRRFFTSDERGSIIAVTDARGYRSHRDYVVHNRSTFVSNRTLPLMTDQRP
;
A
#
# COMPACT_ATOMS: atom_id res chain seq x y z
N MET A 1 25.84 11.81 -10.13
CA MET A 1 25.69 10.35 -10.09
C MET A 1 25.71 9.93 -8.62
N SER A 2 24.78 9.08 -8.19
CA SER A 2 24.83 8.59 -6.82
C SER A 2 25.86 7.46 -6.70
N ALA A 3 26.66 7.51 -5.64
CA ALA A 3 27.68 6.52 -5.36
C ALA A 3 27.05 5.28 -4.73
N ALA A 4 27.49 4.09 -5.14
CA ALA A 4 27.14 2.84 -4.50
C ALA A 4 28.31 2.33 -3.63
N ASN A 5 28.01 1.60 -2.56
CA ASN A 5 29.02 0.90 -1.77
C ASN A 5 29.50 -0.38 -2.48
N GLY A 6 30.45 -1.10 -1.86
CA GLY A 6 30.99 -2.36 -2.39
C GLY A 6 29.96 -3.52 -2.52
N LEU A 7 28.72 -3.32 -2.06
CA LEU A 7 27.60 -4.26 -2.17
C LEU A 7 26.55 -3.79 -3.20
N ASN A 8 26.89 -2.82 -4.05
CA ASN A 8 25.98 -2.20 -5.02
C ASN A 8 24.72 -1.56 -4.36
N GLN A 9 24.88 -1.01 -3.16
CA GLN A 9 23.81 -0.27 -2.47
C GLN A 9 24.05 1.23 -2.59
N LEU A 10 22.99 1.95 -2.93
CA LEU A 10 23.03 3.38 -3.15
C LEU A 10 23.27 4.14 -1.84
N LEU A 11 24.29 5.00 -1.75
CA LEU A 11 24.61 5.75 -0.53
C LEU A 11 23.76 7.02 -0.34
N ALA A 12 23.17 7.53 -1.42
CA ALA A 12 22.28 8.69 -1.39
C ALA A 12 21.31 8.69 -2.57
N THR A 13 20.17 9.39 -2.50
CA THR A 13 19.31 9.55 -3.67
C THR A 13 20.00 10.35 -4.78
N THR A 14 19.67 10.04 -6.03
CA THR A 14 20.05 10.88 -7.17
C THR A 14 19.06 12.04 -7.26
N PRO A 15 19.50 13.31 -7.23
CA PRO A 15 18.60 14.44 -7.40
C PRO A 15 17.95 14.42 -8.79
N GLY A 16 16.66 14.75 -8.87
CA GLY A 16 15.98 14.98 -10.14
C GLY A 16 16.49 16.23 -10.86
N SER A 17 16.13 16.39 -12.13
CA SER A 17 16.50 17.59 -12.91
C SER A 17 15.99 18.85 -12.21
N GLY A 18 16.90 19.80 -11.93
CA GLY A 18 16.59 21.05 -11.22
C GLY A 18 16.56 20.94 -9.69
N GLN A 19 16.97 19.80 -9.12
CA GLN A 19 17.01 19.58 -7.68
C GLN A 19 18.46 19.41 -7.19
N THR A 20 18.81 20.10 -6.09
CA THR A 20 20.19 20.06 -5.52
C THR A 20 20.28 19.17 -4.27
N SER A 21 19.14 18.85 -3.66
CA SER A 21 19.10 18.08 -2.42
C SER A 21 19.30 16.59 -2.67
N VAL A 22 20.26 16.00 -1.94
CA VAL A 22 20.49 14.56 -1.84
C VAL A 22 20.01 14.05 -0.48
N THR A 23 19.45 12.85 -0.46
CA THR A 23 19.03 12.17 0.77
C THR A 23 19.98 11.03 1.04
N SER A 24 20.70 11.06 2.17
CA SER A 24 21.57 9.96 2.57
C SER A 24 20.78 8.68 2.83
N LEU A 25 21.35 7.54 2.48
CA LEU A 25 20.75 6.22 2.67
C LEU A 25 21.67 5.35 3.52
N GLY A 26 21.09 4.64 4.48
CA GLY A 26 21.79 3.69 5.34
C GLY A 26 21.20 2.29 5.22
N TYR A 27 22.04 1.26 5.38
CA TYR A 27 21.63 -0.13 5.29
C TYR A 27 22.20 -0.94 6.45
N ASP A 28 21.51 -2.01 6.83
CA ASP A 28 22.07 -3.03 7.72
C ASP A 28 22.94 -4.06 6.97
N GLY A 29 23.56 -4.97 7.70
CA GLY A 29 24.39 -6.03 7.12
C GLY A 29 23.64 -7.07 6.27
N ARG A 30 22.29 -7.05 6.29
CA ARG A 30 21.43 -7.88 5.42
C ARG A 30 20.96 -7.12 4.18
N GLY A 31 21.33 -5.85 4.06
CA GLY A 31 20.99 -4.98 2.94
C GLY A 31 19.61 -4.33 3.04
N ASN A 32 18.97 -4.35 4.21
CA ASN A 32 17.74 -3.60 4.40
C ASN A 32 18.04 -2.11 4.57
N LEU A 33 17.22 -1.25 3.97
CA LEU A 33 17.31 0.19 4.14
C LEU A 33 16.92 0.57 5.58
N THR A 34 17.87 1.02 6.39
CA THR A 34 17.66 1.42 7.80
C THR A 34 17.47 2.93 7.95
N SER A 35 17.93 3.73 6.99
CA SER A 35 17.68 5.16 6.99
C SER A 35 17.55 5.77 5.61
N SER A 36 16.71 6.81 5.50
CA SER A 36 16.61 7.69 4.33
C SER A 36 16.47 9.14 4.79
N GLY A 37 17.58 9.85 4.89
CA GLY A 37 17.65 11.14 5.59
C GLY A 37 17.29 10.96 7.06
N SER A 38 16.29 11.69 7.54
CA SER A 38 15.77 11.57 8.91
C SER A 38 14.81 10.40 9.12
N ASN A 39 14.37 9.74 8.05
CA ASN A 39 13.49 8.59 8.13
C ASN A 39 14.27 7.36 8.61
N ILE A 40 13.82 6.72 9.68
CA ILE A 40 14.43 5.53 10.25
C ILE A 40 13.49 4.34 10.08
N TYR A 41 14.08 3.19 9.75
CA TYR A 41 13.40 1.92 9.55
C TYR A 41 14.07 0.85 10.39
N ALA A 42 13.27 0.00 11.01
CA ALA A 42 13.76 -1.19 11.73
C ALA A 42 13.12 -2.44 11.17
N TYR A 43 13.81 -3.57 11.29
CA TYR A 43 13.38 -4.86 10.76
C TYR A 43 13.44 -5.93 11.85
N THR A 44 12.54 -6.91 11.72
CA THR A 44 12.53 -8.15 12.50
C THR A 44 13.74 -9.02 12.16
N SER A 45 13.99 -10.06 12.97
CA SER A 45 15.02 -11.08 12.68
C SER A 45 14.76 -11.81 11.35
N GLU A 46 13.50 -11.91 10.94
CA GLU A 46 13.06 -12.53 9.68
C GLU A 46 13.09 -11.56 8.49
N ASN A 47 13.79 -10.42 8.62
CA ASN A 47 14.01 -9.46 7.54
C ASN A 47 12.73 -8.75 7.06
N ARG A 48 11.74 -8.57 7.96
CA ARG A 48 10.48 -7.86 7.68
C ARG A 48 10.43 -6.51 8.39
N LEU A 49 9.88 -5.50 7.74
CA LEU A 49 9.77 -4.13 8.28
C LEU A 49 8.98 -4.13 9.60
N ALA A 50 9.63 -3.77 10.71
CA ALA A 50 9.02 -3.70 12.03
C ALA A 50 8.54 -2.29 12.38
N SER A 51 9.28 -1.27 11.95
CA SER A 51 8.91 0.13 12.13
C SER A 51 9.34 0.99 10.95
N ALA A 52 8.61 2.08 10.75
CA ALA A 52 8.87 3.07 9.72
C ALA A 52 8.55 4.48 10.25
N PRO A 53 8.90 5.55 9.49
CA PRO A 53 8.62 6.93 9.89
C PRO A 53 7.15 7.20 10.20
N SER A 54 6.89 8.35 10.83
CA SER A 54 5.54 8.78 11.22
C SER A 54 4.85 7.82 12.19
N GLY A 55 5.62 7.15 13.05
CA GLY A 55 5.10 6.29 14.12
C GLY A 55 4.48 4.98 13.62
N VAL A 56 4.87 4.51 12.43
CA VAL A 56 4.39 3.25 11.88
C VAL A 56 5.07 2.08 12.58
N SER A 57 4.29 1.11 13.03
CA SER A 57 4.77 -0.19 13.49
C SER A 57 3.97 -1.31 12.84
N MET A 58 4.65 -2.39 12.50
CA MET A 58 4.09 -3.56 11.82
C MET A 58 4.42 -4.81 12.62
N ARG A 59 3.44 -5.69 12.76
CA ARG A 59 3.58 -7.00 13.40
C ARG A 59 3.09 -8.07 12.46
N TYR A 60 3.77 -9.20 12.48
CA TYR A 60 3.50 -10.32 11.58
C TYR A 60 3.00 -11.52 12.35
N ASP A 61 2.16 -12.34 11.71
CA ASP A 61 1.81 -13.66 12.23
C ASP A 61 2.95 -14.67 12.03
N LEU A 62 2.77 -15.89 12.56
CA LEU A 62 3.74 -16.98 12.42
C LEU A 62 3.94 -17.41 10.95
N GLY A 63 2.92 -17.24 10.11
CA GLY A 63 3.00 -17.48 8.66
C GLY A 63 3.72 -16.36 7.89
N GLY A 64 4.07 -15.27 8.59
CA GLY A 64 4.80 -14.15 8.06
C GLY A 64 4.01 -13.06 7.36
N ARG A 65 2.70 -13.09 7.51
CA ARG A 65 1.79 -12.10 6.94
C ARG A 65 1.62 -10.96 7.92
N LEU A 66 1.31 -9.78 7.40
CA LEU A 66 1.03 -8.61 8.23
C LEU A 66 -0.23 -8.90 9.06
N TRP A 67 -0.08 -8.96 10.38
CA TRP A 67 -1.19 -9.18 11.30
C TRP A 67 -1.73 -7.87 11.86
N GLN A 68 -0.83 -6.91 12.12
CA GLN A 68 -1.21 -5.62 12.68
C GLN A 68 -0.35 -4.50 12.10
N LEU A 69 -1.00 -3.39 11.76
CA LEU A 69 -0.39 -2.11 11.45
C LEU A 69 -0.88 -1.09 12.47
N SER A 70 0.04 -0.36 13.10
CA SER A 70 -0.31 0.77 13.95
C SER A 70 0.41 2.02 13.45
N GLN A 71 -0.31 3.15 13.42
CA GLN A 71 0.24 4.47 13.08
C GLN A 71 -0.39 5.51 14.01
N GLY A 72 0.42 6.12 14.88
CA GLY A 72 -0.10 6.98 15.94
C GLY A 72 -1.09 6.22 16.83
N ALA A 73 -2.31 6.73 16.98
CA ALA A 73 -3.38 6.08 17.75
C ALA A 73 -4.19 5.05 16.93
N ALA A 74 -4.05 5.04 15.60
CA ALA A 74 -4.80 4.11 14.75
C ALA A 74 -4.11 2.75 14.74
N THR A 75 -4.90 1.69 14.95
CA THR A 75 -4.46 0.31 14.78
C THR A 75 -5.42 -0.39 13.83
N THR A 76 -4.86 -1.15 12.90
CA THR A 76 -5.57 -2.02 11.98
C THR A 76 -5.02 -3.42 12.13
N ARG A 77 -5.89 -4.39 12.41
CA ARG A 77 -5.60 -5.82 12.41
C ARG A 77 -6.16 -6.45 11.14
N PHE A 78 -5.46 -7.46 10.65
CA PHE A 78 -5.75 -8.13 9.38
C PHE A 78 -6.11 -9.58 9.65
N ASP A 79 -7.34 -9.96 9.30
CA ASP A 79 -7.88 -11.29 9.51
C ASP A 79 -7.91 -12.06 8.19
N TYR A 80 -7.33 -13.26 8.17
CA TYR A 80 -7.12 -14.04 6.95
C TYR A 80 -7.82 -15.39 6.99
N ALA A 81 -8.29 -15.85 5.85
CA ALA A 81 -8.73 -17.23 5.61
C ALA A 81 -7.82 -17.85 4.52
N GLY A 82 -6.98 -18.82 4.90
CA GLY A 82 -5.89 -19.23 3.99
C GLY A 82 -5.00 -18.02 3.69
N SER A 83 -4.60 -17.80 2.44
CA SER A 83 -3.85 -16.59 2.03
C SER A 83 -4.73 -15.34 1.86
N ALA A 84 -6.06 -15.48 1.79
CA ALA A 84 -6.96 -14.39 1.47
C ALA A 84 -7.26 -13.49 2.68
N LEU A 85 -7.07 -12.17 2.53
CA LEU A 85 -7.47 -11.18 3.55
C LEU A 85 -8.99 -11.08 3.57
N LEU A 86 -9.62 -11.43 4.68
CA LEU A 86 -11.09 -11.44 4.82
C LEU A 86 -11.62 -10.15 5.42
N ALA A 87 -10.93 -9.62 6.44
CA ALA A 87 -11.39 -8.44 7.15
C ALA A 87 -10.23 -7.62 7.70
N GLU A 88 -10.54 -6.34 7.91
CA GLU A 88 -9.72 -5.44 8.71
C GLU A 88 -10.53 -4.97 9.90
N THR A 89 -9.92 -5.01 11.08
CA THR A 89 -10.52 -4.55 12.34
C THR A 89 -9.65 -3.49 13.01
N ASP A 90 -10.24 -2.64 13.85
CA ASP A 90 -9.46 -1.72 14.68
C ASP A 90 -8.86 -2.44 15.91
N GLY A 91 -8.11 -1.71 16.74
CA GLY A 91 -7.53 -2.27 17.97
C GLY A 91 -8.56 -2.79 18.99
N ALA A 92 -9.81 -2.30 18.92
CA ALA A 92 -10.93 -2.71 19.76
C ALA A 92 -11.78 -3.84 19.16
N GLY A 93 -11.48 -4.27 17.93
CA GLY A 93 -12.21 -5.33 17.21
C GLY A 93 -13.38 -4.82 16.36
N THR A 94 -13.57 -3.51 16.21
CA THR A 94 -14.57 -2.96 15.29
C THR A 94 -14.16 -3.27 13.86
N VAL A 95 -15.08 -3.83 13.06
CA VAL A 95 -14.81 -4.07 11.65
C VAL A 95 -14.69 -2.75 10.90
N LEU A 96 -13.53 -2.56 10.27
CA LEU A 96 -13.22 -1.45 9.40
C LEU A 96 -13.55 -1.79 7.95
N ARG A 97 -13.20 -3.01 7.49
CA ARG A 97 -13.47 -3.46 6.11
C ARG A 97 -13.69 -4.97 6.05
N ARG A 98 -14.44 -5.43 5.04
CA ARG A 98 -14.54 -6.85 4.66
C ARG A 98 -14.29 -7.03 3.18
N TYR A 99 -13.77 -8.19 2.81
CA TYR A 99 -13.41 -8.51 1.44
C TYR A 99 -14.11 -9.79 0.98
N VAL A 100 -14.57 -9.78 -0.27
CA VAL A 100 -15.06 -10.96 -0.97
C VAL A 100 -14.09 -11.26 -2.09
N HIS A 101 -13.66 -12.52 -2.16
CA HIS A 101 -12.70 -13.00 -3.15
C HIS A 101 -13.40 -13.87 -4.19
N GLY A 102 -12.86 -13.85 -5.40
CA GLY A 102 -13.20 -14.77 -6.46
C GLY A 102 -12.58 -16.15 -6.26
N PRO A 103 -12.82 -17.07 -7.21
CA PRO A 103 -12.28 -18.43 -7.15
C PRO A 103 -10.78 -18.50 -7.43
N ALA A 104 -10.16 -17.48 -8.06
CA ALA A 104 -8.73 -17.47 -8.31
C ALA A 104 -7.93 -17.00 -7.07
N THR A 105 -6.63 -17.29 -7.07
CA THR A 105 -5.71 -16.80 -6.04
C THR A 105 -5.54 -15.29 -6.16
N ASP A 106 -5.57 -14.59 -5.03
CA ASP A 106 -5.38 -13.13 -4.94
C ASP A 106 -6.35 -12.31 -5.82
N GLU A 107 -7.62 -12.74 -5.85
CA GLU A 107 -8.68 -12.10 -6.62
C GLU A 107 -9.72 -11.42 -5.72
N PRO A 108 -9.42 -10.29 -5.06
CA PRO A 108 -10.44 -9.55 -4.33
C PRO A 108 -11.40 -8.87 -5.32
N ILE A 109 -12.71 -9.13 -5.19
CA ILE A 109 -13.75 -8.61 -6.10
C ILE A 109 -14.52 -7.47 -5.43
N VAL A 110 -14.82 -7.59 -4.14
CA VAL A 110 -15.63 -6.61 -3.41
C VAL A 110 -14.98 -6.25 -2.08
N GLN A 111 -14.99 -4.96 -1.76
CA GLN A 111 -14.73 -4.44 -0.42
C GLN A 111 -16.01 -3.82 0.15
N TYR A 112 -16.30 -4.09 1.41
CA TYR A 112 -17.27 -3.35 2.21
C TYR A 112 -16.51 -2.41 3.16
N GLU A 113 -16.83 -1.12 3.11
CA GLU A 113 -16.26 -0.10 4.02
C GLU A 113 -17.15 0.06 5.26
N GLY A 114 -16.52 0.03 6.43
CA GLY A 114 -17.17 0.06 7.73
C GLY A 114 -17.73 -1.29 8.18
N ALA A 115 -18.41 -1.27 9.33
CA ALA A 115 -18.96 -2.48 9.94
C ALA A 115 -20.19 -3.05 9.19
N GLY A 116 -20.87 -2.23 8.39
CA GLY A 116 -22.05 -2.61 7.61
C GLY A 116 -21.73 -3.22 6.24
N LEU A 117 -22.78 -3.53 5.48
CA LEU A 117 -22.68 -4.13 4.13
C LEU A 117 -23.23 -3.20 3.02
N THR A 118 -23.51 -1.94 3.35
CA THR A 118 -24.15 -0.98 2.45
C THR A 118 -23.16 -0.18 1.62
N ASN A 119 -21.96 0.10 2.17
CA ASN A 119 -20.91 0.86 1.49
C ASN A 119 -19.97 -0.10 0.74
N ARG A 120 -20.35 -0.46 -0.49
CA ARG A 120 -19.65 -1.45 -1.31
C ARG A 120 -18.75 -0.77 -2.33
N ARG A 121 -17.61 -1.39 -2.58
CA ARG A 121 -16.63 -1.01 -3.60
C ARG A 121 -16.27 -2.25 -4.42
N PHE A 122 -16.48 -2.19 -5.72
CA PHE A 122 -16.14 -3.25 -6.65
C PHE A 122 -14.76 -3.00 -7.21
N PHE A 123 -13.91 -4.01 -7.19
CA PHE A 123 -12.57 -3.96 -7.75
C PHE A 123 -12.58 -4.48 -9.20
N THR A 124 -11.76 -3.86 -10.03
CA THR A 124 -11.48 -4.32 -11.39
C THR A 124 -9.99 -4.53 -11.50
N SER A 125 -9.58 -5.75 -11.88
CA SER A 125 -8.19 -6.13 -12.04
C SER A 125 -7.72 -6.05 -13.50
N ASP A 126 -6.41 -5.88 -13.70
CA ASP A 126 -5.73 -6.22 -14.95
C ASP A 126 -5.52 -7.73 -15.08
N GLU A 127 -4.96 -8.16 -16.21
CA GLU A 127 -4.70 -9.58 -16.51
C GLU A 127 -3.69 -10.25 -15.55
N ARG A 128 -2.99 -9.47 -14.72
CA ARG A 128 -2.03 -9.95 -13.71
C ARG A 128 -2.57 -9.85 -12.29
N GLY A 129 -3.86 -9.50 -12.12
CA GLY A 129 -4.51 -9.37 -10.81
C GLY A 129 -4.37 -7.99 -10.14
N SER A 130 -3.79 -7.01 -10.84
CA SER A 130 -3.60 -5.65 -10.34
C SER A 130 -4.91 -4.88 -10.33
N ILE A 131 -5.36 -4.36 -9.19
CA ILE A 131 -6.60 -3.58 -9.13
C ILE A 131 -6.41 -2.23 -9.85
N ILE A 132 -6.93 -2.09 -11.06
CA ILE A 132 -6.81 -0.88 -11.88
C ILE A 132 -7.97 0.11 -11.69
N ALA A 133 -9.07 -0.31 -11.09
CA ALA A 133 -10.19 0.58 -10.79
C ALA A 133 -11.01 0.12 -9.60
N VAL A 134 -11.67 1.10 -8.96
CA VAL A 134 -12.66 0.87 -7.91
C VAL A 134 -13.96 1.58 -8.30
N THR A 135 -15.06 0.84 -8.32
CA THR A 135 -16.40 1.37 -8.58
C THR A 135 -17.21 1.37 -7.28
N ASP A 136 -17.80 2.50 -6.90
CA ASP A 136 -18.67 2.54 -5.71
C ASP A 136 -20.08 1.98 -6.00
N ALA A 137 -20.89 1.84 -4.95
CA ALA A 137 -22.27 1.34 -5.06
C ALA A 137 -23.20 2.20 -5.94
N ARG A 138 -22.79 3.44 -6.30
CA ARG A 138 -23.54 4.35 -7.18
C ARG A 138 -23.02 4.33 -8.62
N GLY A 139 -22.00 3.52 -8.91
CA GLY A 139 -21.40 3.39 -10.23
C GLY A 139 -20.28 4.39 -10.52
N TYR A 140 -19.89 5.23 -9.56
CA TYR A 140 -18.77 6.15 -9.76
C TYR A 140 -17.45 5.38 -9.72
N ARG A 141 -16.65 5.57 -10.78
CA ARG A 141 -15.36 4.91 -10.94
C ARG A 141 -14.22 5.84 -10.57
N SER A 142 -13.32 5.35 -9.73
CA SER A 142 -12.00 5.92 -9.54
C SER A 142 -10.98 4.98 -10.17
N HIS A 143 -10.23 5.48 -11.16
CA HIS A 143 -9.08 4.77 -11.70
C HIS A 143 -7.94 4.86 -10.69
N ARG A 144 -7.35 3.71 -10.36
CA ARG A 144 -6.18 3.64 -9.50
C ARG A 144 -5.19 2.71 -10.16
N ASP A 145 -4.00 3.20 -10.48
CA ASP A 145 -2.89 2.34 -10.89
C ASP A 145 -2.35 1.64 -9.64
N TYR A 146 -2.96 0.54 -9.20
CA TYR A 146 -2.35 -0.30 -8.16
C TYR A 146 -1.47 -1.35 -8.79
N VAL A 147 -0.17 -1.33 -8.51
CA VAL A 147 0.70 -2.51 -8.68
C VAL A 147 0.42 -3.46 -7.51
N VAL A 148 0.14 -4.73 -7.78
CA VAL A 148 -0.05 -5.77 -6.75
C VAL A 148 1.19 -5.84 -5.86
N HIS A 149 0.94 -5.97 -4.56
CA HIS A 149 1.85 -6.07 -3.42
C HIS A 149 2.24 -4.71 -2.78
N ASN A 150 1.51 -4.39 -1.71
CA ASN A 150 1.89 -3.42 -0.68
C ASN A 150 2.08 -1.96 -1.14
N ARG A 151 0.98 -1.37 -1.62
CA ARG A 151 0.65 0.08 -1.55
C ARG A 151 1.74 1.05 -2.03
N SER A 152 1.59 1.57 -3.25
CA SER A 152 1.92 2.98 -3.53
C SER A 152 1.10 3.58 -4.69
N THR A 153 1.03 4.90 -4.70
CA THR A 153 -0.09 5.76 -5.15
C THR A 153 0.05 6.37 -6.55
N PHE A 154 -1.07 6.51 -7.27
CA PHE A 154 -1.43 7.76 -7.97
C PHE A 154 -2.97 7.91 -8.00
N VAL A 155 -3.50 8.92 -7.32
CA VAL A 155 -4.89 9.38 -7.53
C VAL A 155 -4.81 10.53 -8.51
N SER A 156 -4.95 10.25 -9.80
CA SER A 156 -5.28 11.32 -10.75
C SER A 156 -6.78 11.54 -10.64
N ASN A 157 -7.19 12.54 -9.86
CA ASN A 157 -8.56 13.03 -9.87
C ASN A 157 -8.75 13.85 -11.16
N ARG A 158 -8.63 13.19 -12.33
CA ARG A 158 -8.92 13.81 -13.61
C ARG A 158 -10.43 13.68 -13.82
N THR A 159 -11.18 14.61 -13.24
CA THR A 159 -12.46 15.00 -13.81
C THR A 159 -12.15 15.40 -15.25
N LEU A 160 -12.44 14.53 -16.22
CA LEU A 160 -12.41 14.91 -17.62
C LEU A 160 -13.54 15.92 -17.80
N PRO A 161 -13.28 17.22 -18.08
CA PRO A 161 -14.35 18.08 -18.52
C PRO A 161 -14.85 17.54 -19.86
N LEU A 162 -16.16 17.34 -19.96
CA LEU A 162 -16.84 17.14 -21.24
C LEU A 162 -16.44 18.31 -22.16
N MET A 163 -15.57 18.06 -23.13
CA MET A 163 -15.35 18.96 -24.24
C MET A 163 -16.64 18.95 -25.06
N THR A 164 -17.49 19.95 -24.84
CA THR A 164 -18.56 20.28 -25.77
C THR A 164 -17.90 20.79 -27.04
N ASP A 165 -17.92 19.97 -28.09
CA ASP A 165 -17.57 20.35 -29.45
C ASP A 165 -18.51 21.48 -29.90
N GLN A 166 -17.97 22.64 -30.22
CA GLN A 166 -18.62 23.67 -31.04
C GLN A 166 -17.55 24.37 -31.89
N ARG A 167 -17.30 23.81 -33.08
CA ARG A 167 -17.00 24.58 -34.31
C ARG A 167 -18.32 24.72 -35.09
N PRO A 168 -18.52 25.78 -35.91
CA PRO A 168 -17.57 26.33 -36.89
C PRO A 168 -16.73 27.50 -36.42
#